data_AF-A0A9D2U2K5-F1
#
_entry.id   AF-A0A9D2U2K5-F1
#
_cell.length_a   1.000
_cell.length_b   1.000
_cell.length_c   1.000
_cell.angle_alpha   90.00
_cell.angle_beta   90.00
_cell.angle_gamma   90.00
#
_symmetry.space_group_name_H-M   'P 1'
#
loop_
_entity.id
_entity.type
_entity.pdbx_description
1 polymer ?
#
loop_
_entity_poly.entity_id
_entity_poly.type
_entity_poly.pdbx_seq_one_letter_code
_entity_poly.pdbx_strand_id
1 'polypeptide(L)'
;MNFIKKNGAGLLLCLIIAVPAWFLGQAVPVIGGPVFSILIGMVITLFLTKKDPFTPGINYTSKKILQAAVVFLGFGMNLTEILAKGKQSLPIILATISTSLVIAFVLYKALKLKSNNAVLVGVGSSICGGSAIAATAPVIDASDEDVAQSISVIFLFNVLAALIFPTLGAALGLSNDGFGLFAGTA
;
A
#
# COMPACT_ATOMS: atom_id res chain seq x y z
N MET A 1 10.62 -23.10 -18.61
CA MET A 1 9.96 -22.36 -19.72
C MET A 1 8.50 -21.94 -19.45
N ASN A 2 7.74 -22.63 -18.57
CA ASN A 2 6.35 -22.23 -18.27
C ASN A 2 6.19 -20.97 -17.41
N PHE A 3 7.18 -20.62 -16.57
CA PHE A 3 7.11 -19.45 -15.70
C PHE A 3 7.12 -18.12 -16.48
N ILE A 4 8.01 -18.00 -17.47
CA ILE A 4 8.12 -16.80 -18.32
C ILE A 4 6.88 -16.65 -19.21
N LYS A 5 6.36 -17.75 -19.78
CA LYS A 5 5.10 -17.72 -20.55
C LYS A 5 3.89 -17.32 -19.70
N LYS A 6 3.85 -17.71 -18.43
CA LYS A 6 2.70 -17.45 -17.54
C LYS A 6 2.75 -16.07 -16.87
N ASN A 7 3.92 -15.61 -16.43
CA ASN A 7 4.05 -14.36 -15.67
C ASN A 7 4.59 -13.19 -16.51
N GLY A 8 5.18 -13.47 -17.67
CA GLY A 8 5.89 -12.48 -18.48
C GLY A 8 5.01 -11.32 -18.93
N ALA A 9 3.78 -11.59 -19.38
CA ALA A 9 2.86 -10.53 -19.84
C ALA A 9 2.52 -9.52 -18.72
N GLY A 10 2.18 -10.01 -17.52
CA GLY A 10 1.88 -9.14 -16.37
C GLY A 10 3.12 -8.41 -15.83
N LEU A 11 4.28 -9.06 -15.79
CA LEU A 11 5.54 -8.43 -15.41
C LEU A 11 5.91 -7.29 -16.36
N LEU A 12 5.81 -7.53 -17.67
CA LEU A 12 6.14 -6.55 -18.69
C LEU A 12 5.18 -5.35 -18.63
N LEU A 13 3.88 -5.60 -18.39
CA LEU A 13 2.89 -4.55 -18.14
C LEU A 13 3.27 -3.69 -16.92
N CYS A 14 3.60 -4.31 -15.78
CA CYS A 14 4.04 -3.58 -14.59
C CYS A 14 5.31 -2.74 -14.87
N LEU A 15 6.25 -3.27 -15.65
CA LEU A 15 7.49 -2.59 -16.03
C LEU A 15 7.22 -1.36 -16.92
N ILE A 16 6.34 -1.52 -17.91
CA ILE A 16 5.91 -0.42 -18.80
C ILE A 16 5.22 0.70 -18.02
N ILE A 17 4.49 0.38 -16.94
CA ILE A 17 3.85 1.40 -16.10
C ILE A 17 4.87 2.05 -15.16
N ALA A 18 5.73 1.24 -14.54
CA ALA A 18 6.66 1.71 -13.51
C ALA A 18 7.75 2.64 -14.06
N VAL A 19 8.29 2.39 -15.26
CA VAL A 19 9.39 3.20 -15.81
C VAL A 19 8.96 4.65 -16.09
N PRO A 20 7.87 4.93 -16.85
CA PRO A 20 7.39 6.29 -17.02
C PRO A 20 6.98 6.94 -15.70
N ALA A 21 6.31 6.19 -14.82
CA ALA A 21 5.89 6.71 -13.52
C ALA A 21 7.06 7.11 -12.62
N TRP A 22 8.17 6.39 -12.68
CA TRP A 22 9.41 6.76 -12.00
C TRP A 22 9.93 8.10 -12.54
N PHE A 23 10.08 8.23 -13.87
CA PHE A 23 10.57 9.46 -14.49
C PHE A 23 9.67 10.66 -14.17
N LEU A 24 8.35 10.49 -14.25
CA LEU A 24 7.35 11.49 -13.85
C LEU A 24 7.45 11.83 -12.35
N GLY A 25 7.67 10.82 -11.50
CA GLY A 25 7.86 11.00 -10.07
C GLY A 25 9.12 11.78 -9.70
N GLN A 26 10.20 11.68 -10.49
CA GLN A 26 11.38 12.54 -10.32
C GLN A 26 11.14 13.97 -10.78
N ALA A 27 10.37 14.16 -11.86
CA ALA A 27 10.02 15.49 -12.36
C ALA A 27 9.08 16.25 -11.40
N VAL A 28 8.17 15.54 -10.72
CA VAL A 28 7.23 16.10 -9.73
C VAL A 28 7.39 15.39 -8.37
N PRO A 29 8.44 15.71 -7.60
CA PRO A 29 8.77 15.01 -6.36
C PRO A 29 7.71 15.16 -5.26
N VAL A 30 6.82 16.16 -5.36
CA VAL A 30 5.71 16.38 -4.42
C VAL A 30 4.69 15.24 -4.46
N ILE A 31 4.50 14.61 -5.62
CA ILE A 31 3.50 13.55 -5.85
C ILE A 31 4.15 12.16 -5.74
N GLY A 32 5.40 12.03 -6.23
CA GLY A 32 6.16 10.79 -6.18
C GLY A 32 5.71 9.73 -7.20
N GLY A 33 6.63 8.83 -7.54
CA GLY A 33 6.40 7.75 -8.51
C GLY A 33 5.24 6.80 -8.19
N PRO A 34 4.96 6.45 -6.91
CA PRO A 34 3.84 5.55 -6.56
C PRO A 34 2.47 6.11 -6.99
N VAL A 35 2.21 7.41 -6.79
CA VAL A 35 0.92 8.01 -7.13
C VAL A 35 0.72 8.01 -8.65
N PHE A 36 1.74 8.39 -9.43
CA PHE A 36 1.68 8.29 -10.90
C PHE A 36 1.45 6.84 -11.37
N SER A 37 2.12 5.87 -10.75
CA SER A 37 1.95 4.45 -11.08
C SER A 37 0.51 3.98 -10.87
N ILE A 38 -0.12 4.42 -9.77
CA ILE A 38 -1.51 4.06 -9.46
C ILE A 38 -2.48 4.74 -10.42
N LEU A 39 -2.30 6.04 -10.71
CA LEU A 39 -3.16 6.76 -11.66
C LEU A 39 -3.10 6.15 -13.07
N ILE A 40 -1.89 5.86 -13.56
CA ILE A 40 -1.69 5.21 -14.86
C ILE A 40 -2.33 3.81 -14.86
N GLY A 41 -2.13 3.03 -13.79
CA GLY A 41 -2.75 1.72 -13.65
C GLY A 41 -4.28 1.75 -13.65
N MET A 42 -4.89 2.74 -12.98
CA MET A 42 -6.34 2.95 -12.99
C MET A 42 -6.85 3.26 -14.41
N VAL A 43 -6.20 4.17 -15.14
CA VAL A 43 -6.59 4.53 -16.51
C VAL A 43 -6.46 3.33 -17.45
N ILE A 44 -5.34 2.60 -17.40
CA ILE A 44 -5.11 1.41 -18.24
C ILE A 44 -6.18 0.35 -17.99
N THR A 45 -6.59 0.14 -16.74
CA THR A 45 -7.60 -0.85 -16.37
C THR A 45 -8.98 -0.56 -16.98
N LEU A 46 -9.29 0.69 -17.33
CA LEU A 46 -10.54 1.05 -18.04
C LEU A 46 -10.55 0.54 -19.49
N PHE A 47 -9.39 0.46 -20.14
CA PHE A 47 -9.26 0.00 -21.53
C PHE A 47 -8.94 -1.50 -21.64
N LEU A 48 -8.33 -2.09 -20.60
CA LEU A 48 -7.94 -3.50 -20.55
C LEU A 48 -9.08 -4.38 -20.01
N THR A 49 -10.02 -4.73 -20.88
CA THR A 49 -11.20 -5.55 -20.53
C THR A 49 -10.85 -7.02 -20.24
N LYS A 50 -9.79 -7.58 -20.85
CA LYS A 50 -9.32 -8.97 -20.60
C LYS A 50 -8.10 -8.99 -19.69
N LYS A 51 -8.33 -9.24 -18.40
CA LYS A 51 -7.29 -9.22 -17.35
C LYS A 51 -6.56 -10.55 -17.18
N ASP A 52 -7.20 -11.67 -17.57
CA ASP A 52 -6.72 -13.05 -17.33
C ASP A 52 -5.25 -13.33 -17.71
N PRO A 53 -4.71 -12.88 -18.87
CA PRO A 53 -3.31 -13.15 -19.21
C PRO A 53 -2.30 -12.34 -18.38
N PHE A 54 -2.74 -11.25 -17.72
CA PHE A 54 -1.86 -10.35 -16.96
C PHE A 54 -1.90 -10.60 -15.45
N THR A 55 -3.04 -11.06 -14.93
CA THR A 55 -3.27 -11.39 -13.51
C THR A 55 -2.13 -12.18 -12.84
N PRO A 56 -1.63 -13.30 -13.40
CA PRO A 56 -0.57 -14.08 -12.74
C PRO A 56 0.75 -13.31 -12.57
N GLY A 57 1.14 -12.47 -13.55
CA GLY A 57 2.35 -11.64 -13.45
C GLY A 57 2.20 -10.46 -12.50
N ILE A 58 1.02 -9.84 -12.45
CA ILE A 58 0.70 -8.77 -11.49
C ILE A 58 0.74 -9.31 -10.06
N ASN A 59 0.11 -10.45 -9.81
CA ASN A 59 0.11 -11.10 -8.49
C ASN A 59 1.53 -11.51 -8.04
N TYR A 60 2.35 -12.01 -8.97
CA TYR A 60 3.75 -12.32 -8.67
C TYR A 60 4.53 -11.06 -8.27
N THR A 61 4.34 -9.95 -8.98
CA THR A 61 5.00 -8.68 -8.69
C THR A 61 4.56 -8.13 -7.31
N SER A 62 3.25 -8.10 -7.05
CA SER A 62 2.66 -7.61 -5.81
C SER A 62 3.08 -8.41 -4.57
N LYS A 63 3.30 -9.73 -4.71
CA LYS A 63 3.71 -10.58 -3.58
C LYS A 63 5.23 -10.74 -3.49
N LYS A 64 5.87 -11.30 -4.52
CA LYS A 64 7.28 -11.74 -4.46
C LYS A 64 8.27 -10.60 -4.71
N ILE A 65 8.03 -9.78 -5.73
CA ILE A 65 8.93 -8.65 -6.02
C ILE A 65 8.83 -7.59 -4.93
N LEU A 66 7.62 -7.28 -4.47
CA LEU A 66 7.43 -6.34 -3.34
C LEU A 66 8.16 -6.82 -2.08
N GLN A 67 8.01 -8.11 -1.70
CA GLN A 67 8.73 -8.67 -0.55
C GLN A 67 10.25 -8.59 -0.73
N ALA A 68 10.77 -8.92 -1.92
CA ALA A 68 12.20 -8.80 -2.21
C ALA A 68 12.67 -7.34 -2.09
N ALA A 69 11.91 -6.38 -2.62
CA ALA A 69 12.21 -4.96 -2.52
C ALA A 69 12.26 -4.48 -1.06
N VAL A 70 11.35 -4.94 -0.20
CA VAL A 70 11.37 -4.64 1.25
C VAL A 70 12.62 -5.20 1.92
N VAL A 71 13.03 -6.43 1.56
CA VAL A 71 14.27 -7.03 2.09
C VAL A 71 15.50 -6.23 1.65
N PHE A 72 15.60 -5.87 0.38
CA PHE A 72 16.70 -5.03 -0.13
C PHE A 72 16.71 -3.63 0.48
N LEU A 73 15.55 -3.01 0.68
CA LEU A 73 15.43 -1.74 1.38
C LEU A 73 15.96 -1.86 2.81
N GLY A 74 15.69 -2.98 3.50
CA GLY A 74 16.23 -3.29 4.81
C GLY A 74 17.77 -3.29 4.85
N PHE A 75 18.42 -3.90 3.85
CA PHE A 75 19.88 -3.89 3.73
C PHE A 75 20.49 -2.51 3.44
N GLY A 76 19.71 -1.59 2.85
CA GLY A 76 20.15 -0.22 2.53
C GLY A 76 20.00 0.79 3.66
N MET A 77 19.35 0.43 4.78
CA MET A 77 19.10 1.37 5.88
C MET A 77 20.15 1.28 6.98
N ASN A 78 20.49 2.42 7.58
CA ASN A 78 21.41 2.50 8.72
C ASN A 78 20.70 2.05 10.02
N LEU A 79 21.14 0.94 10.61
CA LEU A 79 20.53 0.38 11.83
C LEU A 79 20.56 1.36 13.01
N THR A 80 21.58 2.20 13.12
CA THR A 80 21.70 3.17 14.22
C THR A 80 20.68 4.30 14.09
N GLU A 81 20.44 4.79 12.88
CA GLU A 81 19.40 5.79 12.61
C GLU A 81 18.00 5.20 12.82
N ILE A 82 17.75 3.98 12.34
CA ILE A 82 16.51 3.24 12.59
C ILE A 82 16.26 3.13 14.10
N LEU A 83 17.27 2.78 14.88
CA LEU A 83 17.09 2.60 16.33
C LEU A 83 16.82 3.94 17.04
N ALA A 84 17.51 5.01 16.64
CA ALA A 84 17.33 6.35 17.21
C ALA A 84 15.95 6.93 16.88
N LYS A 85 15.58 6.98 15.60
CA LYS A 85 14.28 7.49 15.13
C LYS A 85 13.14 6.53 15.50
N GLY A 86 13.41 5.22 15.50
CA GLY A 86 12.49 4.17 15.90
C GLY A 86 12.11 4.24 17.37
N LYS A 87 13.04 4.53 18.30
CA LYS A 87 12.67 4.71 19.72
C LYS A 87 11.66 5.83 19.95
N GLN A 88 11.75 6.92 19.17
CA GLN A 88 10.80 8.03 19.25
C GLN A 88 9.48 7.71 18.53
N SER A 89 9.55 7.04 17.37
CA SER A 89 8.37 6.77 16.54
C SER A 89 7.57 5.56 17.00
N LEU A 90 8.22 4.56 17.60
CA LEU A 90 7.62 3.28 17.98
C LEU A 90 6.45 3.45 18.98
N PRO A 91 6.53 4.26 20.04
CA PRO A 91 5.39 4.49 20.92
C PRO A 91 4.20 5.11 20.18
N ILE A 92 4.47 6.02 19.25
CA ILE A 92 3.44 6.69 18.44
C ILE A 92 2.78 5.67 17.51
N ILE A 93 3.57 4.90 16.78
CA ILE A 93 3.09 3.83 15.89
C ILE A 93 2.25 2.81 16.67
N LEU A 94 2.72 2.36 17.83
CA LEU A 94 1.97 1.41 18.66
C LEU A 94 0.65 2.01 19.13
N ALA A 95 0.64 3.26 19.57
CA ALA A 95 -0.57 3.94 19.98
C ALA A 95 -1.54 4.11 18.81
N THR A 96 -1.09 4.62 17.65
CA THR A 96 -1.95 4.90 16.50
C THR A 96 -2.52 3.60 15.91
N ILE A 97 -1.71 2.57 15.71
CA ILE A 97 -2.18 1.27 15.22
C ILE A 97 -3.16 0.64 16.21
N SER A 98 -2.86 0.66 17.51
CA SER A 98 -3.75 0.08 18.53
C SER A 98 -5.09 0.81 18.57
N THR A 99 -5.07 2.14 18.57
CA THR A 99 -6.28 2.96 18.55
C THR A 99 -7.08 2.73 17.26
N SER A 100 -6.42 2.68 16.10
CA SER A 100 -7.06 2.40 14.82
C SER A 100 -7.73 1.02 14.79
N LEU A 101 -7.04 -0.02 15.25
CA LEU A 101 -7.60 -1.38 15.32
C LEU A 101 -8.79 -1.47 16.28
N VAL A 102 -8.71 -0.80 17.44
CA VAL A 102 -9.84 -0.75 18.39
C VAL A 102 -11.04 -0.06 17.76
N ILE A 103 -10.85 1.09 17.11
CA ILE A 103 -11.93 1.81 16.43
C ILE A 103 -12.52 0.96 15.31
N ALA A 104 -11.69 0.34 14.48
CA ALA A 104 -12.12 -0.55 13.41
C ALA A 104 -12.96 -1.73 13.96
N PHE A 105 -12.54 -2.32 15.07
CA PHE A 105 -13.28 -3.40 15.72
C PHE A 105 -14.61 -2.94 16.32
N VAL A 106 -14.64 -1.76 16.96
CA VAL A 106 -15.86 -1.16 17.50
C VAL A 106 -16.85 -0.87 16.37
N LEU A 107 -16.39 -0.27 15.27
CA LEU A 107 -17.22 0.01 14.09
C LEU A 107 -17.74 -1.28 13.43
N TYR A 108 -16.89 -2.29 13.30
CA TYR A 108 -17.30 -3.62 12.80
C TYR A 108 -18.47 -4.19 13.61
N LYS A 109 -18.37 -4.13 14.95
CA LYS A 109 -19.41 -4.63 15.85
C LYS A 109 -20.66 -3.76 15.86
N ALA A 110 -20.51 -2.43 15.87
CA ALA A 110 -21.62 -1.48 15.89
C ALA A 110 -22.45 -1.52 14.61
N LEU A 111 -21.79 -1.63 13.45
CA LEU A 111 -22.42 -1.72 12.13
C LEU A 111 -22.89 -3.14 11.78
N LYS A 112 -22.66 -4.13 12.67
CA LYS A 112 -23.00 -5.54 12.49
C LYS A 112 -22.49 -6.13 11.17
N LEU A 113 -21.30 -5.70 10.76
CA LEU A 113 -20.66 -6.24 9.58
C LEU A 113 -20.24 -7.69 9.89
N LYS A 114 -20.51 -8.61 8.96
CA LYS A 114 -20.11 -10.03 9.05
C LYS A 114 -19.22 -10.47 7.90
N SER A 115 -18.68 -9.52 7.14
CA SER A 115 -17.91 -9.80 5.92
C SER A 115 -16.41 -9.74 6.19
N ASN A 116 -15.68 -10.69 5.62
CA ASN A 116 -14.22 -10.72 5.65
C ASN A 116 -13.61 -9.43 5.07
N ASN A 117 -14.26 -8.79 4.09
CA ASN A 117 -13.86 -7.48 3.57
C ASN A 117 -13.78 -6.40 4.64
N ALA A 118 -14.72 -6.36 5.57
CA ALA A 118 -14.71 -5.35 6.63
C ALA A 118 -13.50 -5.52 7.57
N VAL A 119 -13.14 -6.77 7.87
CA VAL A 119 -11.96 -7.10 8.68
C VAL A 119 -10.67 -6.77 7.93
N LEU A 120 -10.57 -7.19 6.65
CA LEU A 120 -9.39 -6.93 5.82
C LEU A 120 -9.17 -5.43 5.58
N VAL A 121 -10.23 -4.67 5.31
CA VAL A 121 -10.14 -3.20 5.18
C VAL A 121 -9.75 -2.56 6.51
N GLY A 122 -10.32 -3.00 7.63
CA GLY A 122 -9.97 -2.45 8.96
C GLY A 122 -8.51 -2.69 9.35
N VAL A 123 -8.03 -3.93 9.20
CA VAL A 123 -6.64 -4.29 9.49
C VAL A 123 -5.69 -3.66 8.48
N GLY A 124 -6.01 -3.74 7.20
CA GLY A 124 -5.20 -3.17 6.13
C GLY A 124 -5.09 -1.65 6.21
N SER A 125 -6.17 -0.95 6.55
CA SER A 125 -6.17 0.51 6.72
C SER A 125 -5.41 0.95 7.95
N SER A 126 -5.41 0.15 9.02
CA SER A 126 -4.64 0.45 10.25
C SER A 126 -3.12 0.36 10.06
N ILE A 127 -2.67 -0.34 9.01
CA ILE A 127 -1.24 -0.56 8.68
C ILE A 127 -0.93 -0.01 7.26
N CYS A 128 -1.88 0.69 6.65
CA CYS A 128 -1.82 1.27 5.30
C CYS A 128 -1.32 0.30 4.20
N GLY A 129 -1.55 -1.01 4.35
CA GLY A 129 -0.71 -2.02 3.70
C GLY A 129 -1.43 -3.25 3.17
N GLY A 130 -1.19 -3.57 1.89
CA GLY A 130 -1.55 -4.85 1.30
C GLY A 130 -0.81 -6.05 1.92
N SER A 131 0.34 -5.81 2.57
CA SER A 131 1.05 -6.81 3.38
C SER A 131 0.26 -7.25 4.60
N ALA A 132 -0.44 -6.33 5.27
CA ALA A 132 -1.32 -6.65 6.39
C ALA A 132 -2.51 -7.49 5.92
N ILE A 133 -3.15 -7.11 4.81
CA ILE A 133 -4.21 -7.93 4.18
C ILE A 133 -3.68 -9.33 3.84
N ALA A 134 -2.52 -9.43 3.20
CA ALA A 134 -1.93 -10.70 2.82
C ALA A 134 -1.61 -11.61 4.01
N ALA A 135 -1.24 -11.02 5.16
CA ALA A 135 -0.98 -11.75 6.40
C ALA A 135 -2.27 -12.19 7.10
N THR A 136 -3.32 -11.37 7.09
CA THR A 136 -4.58 -11.65 7.78
C THR A 136 -5.53 -12.53 6.97
N ALA A 137 -5.53 -12.44 5.64
CA ALA A 137 -6.39 -13.23 4.74
C ALA A 137 -6.42 -14.74 5.04
N PRO A 138 -5.28 -15.45 5.21
CA PRO A 138 -5.30 -16.88 5.53
C PRO A 138 -5.80 -17.19 6.96
N VAL A 139 -5.74 -16.23 7.88
CA VAL A 139 -6.17 -16.41 9.28
C VAL A 139 -7.69 -16.40 9.40
N ILE A 140 -8.38 -15.63 8.54
CA ILE A 140 -9.84 -15.50 8.55
C ILE A 140 -10.52 -16.23 7.38
N ASP A 141 -9.76 -17.07 6.65
CA ASP A 141 -10.21 -17.80 5.46
C ASP A 141 -10.89 -16.88 4.42
N ALA A 142 -10.26 -15.75 4.11
CA ALA A 142 -10.78 -14.79 3.15
C ALA A 142 -10.62 -15.29 1.71
N SER A 143 -11.63 -15.05 0.88
CA SER A 143 -11.57 -15.37 -0.55
C SER A 143 -10.61 -14.42 -1.29
N ASP A 144 -10.09 -14.85 -2.44
CA ASP A 144 -9.26 -14.00 -3.31
C ASP A 144 -10.00 -12.73 -3.77
N GLU A 145 -11.33 -12.83 -3.91
CA GLU A 145 -12.22 -11.71 -4.23
C GLU A 145 -12.28 -10.69 -3.08
N ASP A 146 -12.38 -11.17 -1.83
CA ASP A 146 -12.38 -10.31 -0.66
C ASP A 146 -11.05 -9.56 -0.50
N VAL A 147 -9.94 -10.27 -0.73
CA VAL A 147 -8.59 -9.70 -0.73
C VAL A 147 -8.46 -8.65 -1.81
N ALA A 148 -8.90 -8.93 -3.04
CA ALA A 148 -8.82 -8.00 -4.16
C ALA A 148 -9.67 -6.73 -3.92
N GLN A 149 -10.89 -6.88 -3.39
CA GLN A 149 -11.77 -5.76 -3.07
C GLN A 149 -11.16 -4.89 -1.96
N SER A 150 -10.69 -5.51 -0.89
CA SER A 150 -10.09 -4.81 0.25
C SER A 150 -8.83 -4.04 -0.16
N ILE A 151 -7.94 -4.66 -0.94
CA ILE A 151 -6.75 -4.01 -1.50
C ILE A 151 -7.14 -2.80 -2.34
N SER A 152 -8.15 -2.94 -3.21
CA SER A 152 -8.60 -1.86 -4.09
C SER A 152 -9.10 -0.63 -3.32
N VAL A 153 -9.89 -0.86 -2.26
CA VAL A 153 -10.41 0.22 -1.39
C VAL A 153 -9.27 0.94 -0.68
N ILE A 154 -8.32 0.20 -0.11
CA ILE A 154 -7.18 0.80 0.59
C ILE A 154 -6.31 1.61 -0.37
N PHE A 155 -6.02 1.07 -1.56
CA PHE A 155 -5.23 1.79 -2.55
C PHE A 155 -5.90 3.11 -2.96
N LEU A 156 -7.22 3.12 -3.11
CA LEU A 156 -7.97 4.34 -3.40
C LEU A 156 -7.76 5.39 -2.30
N PHE A 157 -7.96 5.02 -1.03
CA PHE A 157 -7.76 5.94 0.09
C PHE A 157 -6.30 6.36 0.26
N ASN A 158 -5.33 5.48 0.01
CA ASN A 158 -3.91 5.81 0.04
C ASN A 158 -3.53 6.84 -1.03
N VAL A 159 -4.10 6.74 -2.24
CA VAL A 159 -3.89 7.76 -3.28
C VAL A 159 -4.45 9.11 -2.84
N LEU A 160 -5.67 9.12 -2.29
CA LEU A 160 -6.27 10.34 -1.78
C LEU A 160 -5.41 10.95 -0.65
N ALA A 161 -4.97 10.12 0.29
CA ALA A 161 -4.08 10.54 1.38
C ALA A 161 -2.76 11.11 0.84
N ALA A 162 -2.13 10.46 -0.14
CA ALA A 162 -0.89 10.92 -0.76
C ALA A 162 -1.03 12.29 -1.45
N LEU A 163 -2.21 12.62 -1.97
CA LEU A 163 -2.50 13.93 -2.57
C LEU A 163 -2.88 14.99 -1.52
N ILE A 164 -3.62 14.60 -0.49
CA ILE A 164 -4.17 15.51 0.53
C ILE A 164 -3.10 15.84 1.59
N PHE A 165 -2.36 14.84 2.09
CA PHE A 165 -1.45 15.00 3.23
C PHE A 165 -0.37 16.06 2.99
N PRO A 166 0.29 16.18 1.83
CA PRO A 166 1.26 17.25 1.60
C PRO A 166 0.66 18.64 1.74
N THR A 167 -0.57 18.86 1.22
CA THR A 167 -1.27 20.14 1.34
C THR A 167 -1.67 20.43 2.78
N LEU A 168 -2.12 19.41 3.52
CA LEU A 168 -2.45 19.51 4.93
C LEU A 168 -1.20 19.81 5.78
N GLY A 169 -0.08 19.15 5.47
CA GLY A 169 1.20 19.34 6.13
C GLY A 169 1.75 20.75 5.95
N ALA A 170 1.64 21.28 4.73
CA ALA A 170 2.00 22.66 4.43
C ALA A 170 1.08 23.66 5.15
N ALA A 171 -0.24 23.42 5.18
CA ALA A 171 -1.19 24.28 5.87
C ALA A 171 -0.98 24.31 7.40
N LEU A 172 -0.55 23.20 7.98
CA LEU A 172 -0.21 23.07 9.40
C LEU A 172 1.19 23.58 9.74
N GLY A 173 1.99 24.00 8.75
CA GLY A 173 3.35 24.50 8.96
C GLY A 173 4.33 23.45 9.50
N LEU A 174 4.08 22.16 9.23
CA LEU A 174 4.92 21.06 9.72
C LEU A 174 6.31 21.11 9.07
N SER A 175 7.37 20.90 9.87
CA SER A 175 8.71 20.68 9.35
C SER A 175 8.76 19.37 8.55
N ASN A 176 9.77 19.17 7.69
CA ASN A 176 9.92 17.93 6.91
C ASN A 176 9.93 16.68 7.80
N ASP A 177 10.61 16.75 8.95
CA ASP A 177 10.64 15.67 9.95
C ASP A 177 9.25 15.47 10.60
N GLY A 178 8.56 16.55 10.94
CA GLY A 178 7.23 16.50 11.53
C GLY A 178 6.17 15.97 10.57
N PHE A 179 6.22 16.39 9.30
CA PHE A 179 5.37 15.86 8.23
C PHE A 179 5.67 14.39 7.97
N GLY A 180 6.94 13.99 7.92
CA GLY A 180 7.32 12.58 7.76
C GLY A 180 6.80 11.70 8.89
N LEU A 181 6.86 12.18 10.14
CA LEU A 181 6.29 11.48 11.28
C LEU A 181 4.77 11.43 11.22
N PHE A 182 4.11 12.55 10.90
CA PHE A 182 2.65 12.63 10.76
C PHE A 182 2.14 11.71 9.65
N ALA A 183 2.64 11.86 8.42
CA ALA A 183 2.21 11.07 7.28
C ALA A 183 2.60 9.59 7.41
N GLY A 184 3.65 9.27 8.17
CA GLY A 184 4.07 7.88 8.41
C GLY A 184 3.32 7.17 9.54
N THR A 185 2.64 7.91 10.43
CA THR A 185 1.92 7.34 11.60
C THR A 185 0.41 7.55 11.57
N ALA A 186 -0.09 8.38 10.65
CA ALA A 186 -1.51 8.64 10.39
C ALA A 186 -2.15 7.53 9.55
#